data_AF-D6TVW8-F1
#
_entry.id   AF-D6TVW8-F1
#
_cell.length_a   1.000
_cell.length_b   1.000
_cell.length_c   1.000
_cell.angle_alpha   90.00
_cell.angle_beta   90.00
_cell.angle_gamma   90.00
#
_symmetry.space_group_name_H-M   'P 1'
#
loop_
_entity.id
_entity.type
_entity.pdbx_description
1 polymer ?
#
loop_
_entity_poly.entity_id
_entity_poly.type
_entity_poly.pdbx_seq_one_letter_code
_entity_poly.pdbx_strand_id
1 'polypeptide(L)'
;MPFLRRILLENTFWQAIIDADYAIPEGQSASALLPELLAMLGSTDPVLRDEYCYPILAVWIERGLYTPAELRAMGRQMEDNLKVGLTEPGSDAVFLRTFSALILECVIEYDQLQPFLEEQEVRAWLEAVLQYLDQEQDLRGYVQGKGWAHSAAHTADLLMILAQSRYLGVADLERILNAIADKVRKRVAHVYLYREDDRLVYAVRKALKRDLLEMPFLTAWLERLTALEGLSNWFEASFKETDVSASNNIREFVRSLYFQLKFAPEPPTIASELFPVLEETLRTLGSVFYSMA
;
A
#
# COMPACT_ATOMS: atom_id res chain seq x y z
N MET A 1 7.29 -12.47 37.86
CA MET A 1 7.45 -11.08 38.38
C MET A 1 8.49 -10.25 37.62
N PRO A 2 9.71 -10.73 37.26
CA PRO A 2 10.70 -9.90 36.54
C PRO A 2 10.31 -9.59 35.09
N PHE A 3 9.72 -10.57 34.39
CA PHE A 3 9.28 -10.44 32.99
C PHE A 3 8.16 -9.41 32.81
N LEU A 4 7.08 -9.50 33.60
CA LEU A 4 5.98 -8.53 33.57
C LEU A 4 6.43 -7.12 33.94
N ARG A 5 7.37 -6.98 34.88
CA ARG A 5 7.93 -5.67 35.24
C ARG A 5 8.76 -5.08 34.11
N ARG A 6 9.51 -5.91 33.37
CA ARG A 6 10.28 -5.48 32.20
C ARG A 6 9.37 -5.01 31.07
N ILE A 7 8.32 -5.75 30.73
CA ILE A 7 7.33 -5.35 29.71
C ILE A 7 6.63 -4.05 30.11
N LEU A 8 6.22 -3.92 31.37
CA LEU A 8 5.59 -2.68 31.85
C LEU A 8 6.55 -1.49 31.76
N LEU A 9 7.83 -1.67 32.08
CA LEU A 9 8.84 -0.62 31.98
C LEU A 9 9.15 -0.24 30.52
N GLU A 10 9.27 -1.23 29.63
CA GLU A 10 9.46 -1.00 28.19
C GLU A 10 8.26 -0.28 27.57
N ASN A 11 7.02 -0.68 27.91
CA ASN A 11 5.81 0.01 27.45
C ASN A 11 5.72 1.45 27.96
N THR A 12 6.11 1.71 29.22
CA THR A 12 6.13 3.09 29.74
C THR A 12 7.17 3.97 29.06
N PHE A 13 8.27 3.40 28.55
CA PHE A 13 9.30 4.15 27.85
C PHE A 13 8.81 4.67 26.50
N TRP A 14 8.25 3.80 25.66
CA TRP A 14 7.74 4.19 24.34
C TRP A 14 6.52 5.12 24.43
N GLN A 15 5.62 4.86 25.39
CA GLN A 15 4.49 5.75 25.66
C GLN A 15 4.96 7.16 26.05
N ALA A 16 6.01 7.28 26.87
CA ALA A 16 6.54 8.59 27.26
C ALA A 16 7.08 9.41 26.08
N ILE A 17 7.61 8.75 25.03
CA ILE A 17 8.02 9.43 23.79
C ILE A 17 6.78 10.04 23.10
N ILE A 18 5.69 9.28 22.98
CA ILE A 18 4.45 9.74 22.35
C ILE A 18 3.81 10.87 23.16
N ASP A 19 3.71 10.71 24.48
CA ASP A 19 3.15 11.72 25.39
C ASP A 19 3.96 13.03 25.37
N ALA A 20 5.24 12.95 25.05
CA ALA A 20 6.14 14.08 24.87
C ALA A 20 6.17 14.63 23.42
N ASP A 21 5.11 14.39 22.64
CA ASP A 21 5.02 14.78 21.22
C ASP A 21 6.24 14.29 20.41
N TYR A 22 6.56 13.00 20.58
CA TYR A 22 7.65 12.31 19.91
C TYR A 22 9.04 12.94 20.15
N ALA A 23 9.23 13.66 21.26
CA ALA A 23 10.54 14.17 21.64
C ALA A 23 11.52 13.02 21.94
N ILE A 24 12.78 13.16 21.52
CA ILE A 24 13.84 12.21 21.87
C ILE A 24 14.07 12.29 23.39
N PRO A 25 14.05 11.16 24.13
CA PRO A 25 14.33 11.16 25.56
C PRO A 25 15.73 11.69 25.89
N GLU A 26 15.87 12.31 27.06
CA GLU A 26 17.16 12.85 27.52
C GLU A 26 18.25 11.77 27.52
N GLY A 27 19.41 12.08 26.94
CA GLY A 27 20.54 11.17 26.82
C GLY A 27 20.41 10.08 25.74
N GLN A 28 19.32 10.07 24.98
CA GLN A 28 19.12 9.18 23.82
C GLN A 28 19.34 9.90 22.49
N SER A 29 19.39 9.12 21.41
CA SER A 29 19.28 9.62 20.04
C SER A 29 18.33 8.74 19.24
N ALA A 30 17.72 9.29 18.19
CA ALA A 30 16.87 8.51 17.28
C ALA A 30 17.63 7.31 16.68
N SER A 31 18.89 7.52 16.30
CA SER A 31 19.80 6.47 15.81
C SER A 31 20.04 5.35 16.81
N ALA A 32 20.19 5.67 18.11
CA ALA A 32 20.44 4.67 19.14
C ALA A 32 19.21 3.78 19.39
N LEU A 33 18.00 4.34 19.24
CA LEU A 33 16.74 3.64 19.46
C LEU A 33 16.23 2.92 18.19
N LEU A 34 16.77 3.25 17.02
CA LEU A 34 16.34 2.71 15.74
C LEU A 34 16.33 1.17 15.69
N PRO A 35 17.37 0.43 16.12
CA PRO A 35 17.37 -1.03 16.00
C PRO A 35 16.22 -1.70 16.76
N GLU A 36 15.86 -1.15 17.93
CA GLU A 36 14.76 -1.68 18.75
C GLU A 36 13.40 -1.36 18.12
N LEU A 37 13.22 -0.14 17.59
CA LEU A 37 12.04 0.25 16.83
C LEU A 37 11.82 -0.65 15.60
N LEU A 38 12.87 -0.92 14.83
CA LEU A 38 12.77 -1.79 13.65
C LEU A 38 12.48 -3.26 14.02
N ALA A 39 12.96 -3.74 15.17
CA ALA A 39 12.66 -5.09 15.65
C ALA A 39 11.18 -5.25 16.04
N MET A 40 10.50 -4.17 16.45
CA MET A 40 9.08 -4.20 16.83
C MET A 40 8.11 -4.23 15.64
N LEU A 41 8.55 -3.91 14.42
CA LEU A 41 7.70 -3.92 13.21
C LEU A 41 7.04 -5.28 12.95
N GLY A 42 7.69 -6.38 13.35
CA GLY A 42 7.17 -7.74 13.22
C GLY A 42 6.41 -8.26 14.44
N SER A 43 6.21 -7.44 15.47
CA SER A 43 5.56 -7.87 16.71
C SER A 43 4.11 -8.30 16.46
N THR A 44 3.65 -9.35 17.12
CA THR A 44 2.23 -9.74 17.15
C THR A 44 1.43 -8.94 18.18
N ASP A 45 2.11 -8.20 19.06
CA ASP A 45 1.50 -7.23 19.95
C ASP A 45 1.26 -5.91 19.20
N PRO A 46 -0.01 -5.54 18.93
CA PRO A 46 -0.34 -4.32 18.19
C PRO A 46 0.03 -3.04 18.95
N VAL A 47 0.16 -3.07 20.28
CA VAL A 47 0.59 -1.88 21.03
C VAL A 47 2.05 -1.55 20.66
N LEU A 48 2.93 -2.55 20.68
CA LEU A 48 4.33 -2.36 20.29
C LEU A 48 4.47 -1.91 18.84
N ARG A 49 3.65 -2.47 17.94
CA ARG A 49 3.78 -2.28 16.50
C ARG A 49 3.05 -1.04 15.98
N ASP A 50 1.76 -0.92 16.26
CA ASP A 50 0.85 0.07 15.67
C ASP A 50 0.83 1.36 16.49
N GLU A 51 0.91 1.27 17.82
CA GLU A 51 0.83 2.43 18.71
C GLU A 51 2.21 3.03 18.97
N TYR A 52 3.25 2.21 19.09
CA TYR A 52 4.59 2.66 19.44
C TYR A 52 5.54 2.76 18.25
N CYS A 53 5.98 1.63 17.69
CA CYS A 53 7.13 1.66 16.80
C CYS A 53 6.84 2.40 15.49
N TYR A 54 5.69 2.15 14.87
CA TYR A 54 5.34 2.80 13.60
C TYR A 54 5.17 4.32 13.73
N PRO A 55 4.33 4.85 14.65
CA PRO A 55 4.17 6.30 14.77
C PRO A 55 5.47 7.02 15.15
N ILE A 56 6.28 6.44 16.04
CA ILE A 56 7.57 7.01 16.42
C ILE A 56 8.51 7.08 15.21
N LEU A 57 8.66 5.99 14.45
CA LEU A 57 9.50 5.98 13.26
C LEU A 57 9.00 6.96 12.21
N ALA A 58 7.70 6.97 11.92
CA ALA A 58 7.09 7.86 10.92
C ALA A 58 7.37 9.34 11.26
N VAL A 59 7.10 9.76 12.49
CA VAL A 59 7.32 11.15 12.94
C VAL A 59 8.81 11.50 12.96
N TRP A 60 9.69 10.57 13.36
CA TRP A 60 11.13 10.84 13.40
C TRP A 60 11.76 10.92 12.00
N ILE A 61 11.27 10.12 11.05
CA ILE A 61 11.65 10.23 9.63
C ILE A 61 11.18 11.58 9.09
N GLU A 62 9.90 11.93 9.27
CA GLU A 62 9.32 13.20 8.82
C GLU A 62 10.09 14.42 9.37
N ARG A 63 10.46 14.39 10.66
CA ARG A 63 11.22 15.45 11.32
C ARG A 63 12.71 15.49 10.94
N GLY A 64 13.17 14.58 10.08
CA GLY A 64 14.56 14.53 9.62
C GLY A 64 15.56 14.17 10.74
N LEU A 65 15.14 13.35 11.71
CA LEU A 65 16.00 12.96 12.85
C LEU A 65 17.02 11.87 12.49
N TYR A 66 16.98 11.39 11.25
CA TYR A 66 17.93 10.42 10.69
C TYR A 66 18.74 11.03 9.56
N THR A 67 20.00 10.65 9.47
CA THR A 67 20.88 11.03 8.36
C THR A 67 20.48 10.32 7.06
N PRO A 68 20.85 10.87 5.89
CA PRO A 68 20.66 10.18 4.61
C PRO A 68 21.28 8.78 4.52
N ALA A 69 22.36 8.52 5.27
CA ALA A 69 22.98 7.20 5.31
C ALA A 69 22.13 6.19 6.10
N GLU A 70 21.55 6.62 7.22
CA GLU A 70 20.65 5.82 8.05
C GLU A 70 19.34 5.54 7.33
N LEU A 71 18.74 6.53 6.66
CA LEU A 71 17.52 6.35 5.87
C LEU A 71 17.71 5.37 4.72
N ARG A 72 18.85 5.41 4.01
CA ARG A 72 19.18 4.39 2.99
C ARG A 72 19.35 3.00 3.59
N ALA A 73 20.02 2.88 4.74
CA ALA A 73 20.18 1.60 5.42
C ALA A 73 18.84 1.04 5.88
N MET A 74 17.97 1.89 6.42
CA MET A 74 16.60 1.56 6.79
C MET A 74 15.81 1.08 5.57
N GLY A 75 15.82 1.82 4.46
CA GLY A 75 15.13 1.44 3.23
C GLY A 75 15.58 0.08 2.67
N ARG A 76 16.89 -0.20 2.66
CA ARG A 76 17.41 -1.54 2.27
C ARG A 76 16.90 -2.65 3.19
N GLN A 77 16.88 -2.43 4.50
CA GLN A 77 16.34 -3.41 5.43
C GLN A 77 14.83 -3.63 5.19
N MET A 78 14.08 -2.57 4.91
CA MET A 78 12.64 -2.68 4.63
C MET A 78 12.39 -3.45 3.34
N GLU A 79 13.19 -3.21 2.29
CA GLU A 79 13.17 -3.96 1.03
C GLU A 79 13.39 -5.46 1.25
N ASP A 80 14.38 -5.83 2.07
CA ASP A 80 14.63 -7.23 2.41
C ASP A 80 13.47 -7.83 3.23
N ASN A 81 12.90 -7.05 4.15
CA ASN A 81 11.76 -7.47 4.95
C ASN A 81 10.51 -7.74 4.10
N LEU A 82 10.31 -7.08 2.94
CA LEU A 82 9.19 -7.36 2.04
C LEU A 82 9.10 -8.83 1.61
N LYS A 83 10.24 -9.55 1.63
CA LYS A 83 10.36 -10.94 1.17
C LYS A 83 10.09 -11.96 2.29
N VAL A 84 10.01 -11.53 3.55
CA VAL A 84 9.97 -12.43 4.71
C VAL A 84 8.61 -13.13 4.82
N GLY A 85 8.63 -14.46 4.79
CA GLY A 85 7.43 -15.29 4.98
C GLY A 85 6.40 -15.20 3.86
N LEU A 86 6.79 -14.78 2.65
CA LEU A 86 5.89 -14.70 1.47
C LEU A 86 5.29 -16.06 1.08
N THR A 87 6.04 -17.13 1.30
CA THR A 87 5.63 -18.52 0.98
C THR A 87 4.95 -19.22 2.16
N GLU A 88 4.60 -18.48 3.22
CA GLU A 88 4.00 -19.01 4.45
C GLU A 88 2.58 -18.40 4.67
N PRO A 89 1.54 -18.91 3.98
CA PRO A 89 0.19 -18.38 4.12
C PRO A 89 -0.30 -18.39 5.57
N GLY A 90 -0.85 -17.26 6.04
CA GLY A 90 -1.39 -17.12 7.39
C GLY A 90 -0.35 -16.90 8.50
N SER A 91 0.95 -16.94 8.17
CA SER A 91 2.04 -16.65 9.11
C SER A 91 1.97 -15.22 9.67
N ASP A 92 2.44 -15.03 10.90
CA ASP A 92 2.55 -13.70 11.52
C ASP A 92 3.70 -12.87 10.93
N ALA A 93 4.54 -13.49 10.07
CA ALA A 93 5.55 -12.77 9.29
C ALA A 93 4.96 -11.64 8.42
N VAL A 94 3.64 -11.65 8.17
CA VAL A 94 2.93 -10.56 7.48
C VAL A 94 3.14 -9.22 8.18
N PHE A 95 3.18 -9.17 9.50
CA PHE A 95 3.32 -7.91 10.23
C PHE A 95 4.65 -7.24 9.89
N LEU A 96 5.75 -7.99 9.87
CA LEU A 96 7.07 -7.44 9.56
C LEU A 96 7.10 -6.81 8.16
N ARG A 97 6.69 -7.55 7.14
CA ARG A 97 6.78 -7.07 5.75
C ARG A 97 5.82 -5.92 5.45
N THR A 98 4.63 -5.94 6.03
CA THR A 98 3.61 -4.91 5.79
C THR A 98 3.93 -3.60 6.50
N PHE A 99 4.46 -3.66 7.72
CA PHE A 99 4.96 -2.46 8.41
C PHE A 99 6.27 -1.97 7.80
N SER A 100 7.09 -2.86 7.24
CA SER A 100 8.26 -2.44 6.44
C SER A 100 7.85 -1.67 5.19
N ALA A 101 6.72 -2.01 4.57
CA ALA A 101 6.19 -1.23 3.45
C ALA A 101 5.83 0.21 3.87
N LEU A 102 5.20 0.40 5.03
CA LEU A 102 4.90 1.73 5.57
C LEU A 102 6.15 2.54 5.93
N ILE A 103 7.19 1.90 6.49
CA ILE A 103 8.44 2.59 6.78
C ILE A 103 9.16 2.98 5.48
N LEU A 104 9.17 2.10 4.48
CA LEU A 104 9.74 2.41 3.17
C LEU A 104 8.99 3.58 2.49
N GLU A 105 7.67 3.64 2.66
CA GLU A 105 6.83 4.77 2.23
C GLU A 105 7.29 6.07 2.89
N CYS A 106 7.44 6.10 4.22
CA CYS A 106 7.89 7.27 4.97
C CYS A 106 9.27 7.76 4.48
N VAL A 107 10.20 6.84 4.20
CA VAL A 107 11.54 7.17 3.69
C VAL A 107 11.47 7.83 2.31
N ILE A 108 10.65 7.32 1.41
CA ILE A 108 10.50 7.88 0.05
C ILE A 108 9.73 9.21 0.10
N GLU A 109 8.74 9.34 0.99
CA GLU A 109 8.01 10.59 1.18
C GLU A 109 8.95 11.68 1.71
N TYR A 110 9.80 11.36 2.69
CA TYR A 110 10.82 12.28 3.17
C TYR A 110 11.79 12.71 2.05
N ASP A 111 12.20 11.80 1.16
CA ASP A 111 13.01 12.13 -0.02
C ASP A 111 12.31 13.16 -0.93
N GLN A 112 10.98 13.12 -1.06
CA GLN A 112 10.26 14.11 -1.87
C GLN A 112 10.41 15.52 -1.31
N LEU A 113 10.46 15.66 0.02
CA LEU A 113 10.63 16.93 0.72
C LEU A 113 12.08 17.37 0.82
N GLN A 114 12.99 16.42 1.09
CA GLN A 114 14.42 16.64 1.30
C GLN A 114 15.21 15.65 0.43
N PRO A 115 15.52 15.99 -0.84
CA PRO A 115 16.15 15.07 -1.77
C PRO A 115 17.47 14.49 -1.26
N PHE A 116 17.53 13.16 -1.16
CA PHE A 116 18.74 12.44 -0.77
C PHE A 116 18.92 11.11 -1.50
N LEU A 117 17.86 10.51 -2.06
CA LEU A 117 17.93 9.25 -2.82
C LEU A 117 18.39 9.51 -4.26
N GLU A 118 19.07 8.52 -4.82
CA GLU A 118 19.39 8.49 -6.25
C GLU A 118 18.30 7.79 -7.06
N GLU A 119 18.21 8.11 -8.36
CA GLU A 119 17.24 7.49 -9.28
C GLU A 119 17.30 5.95 -9.25
N GLN A 120 18.52 5.39 -9.24
CA GLN A 120 18.72 3.95 -9.22
C GLN A 120 18.17 3.30 -7.94
N GLU A 121 18.23 3.99 -6.80
CA GLU A 121 17.73 3.50 -5.52
C GLU A 121 16.20 3.45 -5.55
N VAL A 122 15.54 4.51 -6.03
CA VAL A 122 14.07 4.55 -6.15
C VAL A 122 13.56 3.52 -7.14
N ARG A 123 14.23 3.32 -8.28
CA ARG A 123 13.85 2.31 -9.27
C ARG A 123 14.02 0.88 -8.75
N ALA A 124 15.08 0.62 -7.97
CA ALA A 124 15.28 -0.67 -7.33
C ALA A 124 14.17 -0.98 -6.31
N TRP A 125 13.77 0.01 -5.51
CA TRP A 125 12.65 -0.15 -4.57
C TRP A 125 11.32 -0.32 -5.28
N LEU A 126 11.06 0.40 -6.38
CA LEU A 126 9.89 0.15 -7.22
C LEU A 126 9.85 -1.33 -7.67
N GLU A 127 10.96 -1.86 -8.18
CA GLU A 127 11.04 -3.26 -8.60
C GLU A 127 10.68 -4.23 -7.47
N ALA A 128 11.29 -4.05 -6.29
CA ALA A 128 11.02 -4.89 -5.13
C ALA A 128 9.54 -4.82 -4.69
N VAL A 129 8.93 -3.63 -4.73
CA VAL A 129 7.52 -3.41 -4.34
C VAL A 129 6.57 -4.05 -5.36
N LEU A 130 6.85 -3.94 -6.65
CA LEU A 130 6.03 -4.59 -7.68
C LEU A 130 6.10 -6.11 -7.58
N GLN A 131 7.30 -6.67 -7.34
CA GLN A 131 7.47 -8.10 -7.09
C GLN A 131 6.73 -8.55 -5.82
N TYR A 132 6.81 -7.75 -4.74
CA TYR A 132 6.09 -8.02 -3.50
C TYR A 132 4.57 -8.02 -3.71
N LEU A 133 4.02 -7.02 -4.40
CA LEU A 133 2.58 -6.92 -4.68
C LEU A 133 2.04 -8.16 -5.41
N ASP A 134 2.77 -8.62 -6.44
CA ASP A 134 2.43 -9.78 -7.25
C ASP A 134 2.44 -11.09 -6.44
N GLN A 135 3.52 -11.31 -5.68
CA GLN A 135 3.74 -12.54 -4.93
C GLN A 135 2.86 -12.65 -3.69
N GLU A 136 2.52 -11.53 -3.05
CA GLU A 136 1.73 -11.53 -1.82
C GLU A 136 0.34 -12.16 -2.01
N GLN A 137 0.00 -13.04 -1.09
CA GLN A 137 -1.26 -13.81 -1.06
C GLN A 137 -2.07 -13.53 0.20
N ASP A 138 -1.47 -12.95 1.23
CA ASP A 138 -2.17 -12.55 2.43
C ASP A 138 -3.10 -11.38 2.12
N LEU A 139 -4.38 -11.52 2.48
CA LEU A 139 -5.42 -10.51 2.29
C LEU A 139 -6.05 -10.09 3.62
N ARG A 140 -5.46 -10.50 4.75
CA ARG A 140 -5.99 -10.14 6.07
C ARG A 140 -5.82 -8.63 6.28
N GLY A 141 -6.90 -7.96 6.64
CA GLY A 141 -6.85 -6.63 7.24
C GLY A 141 -6.65 -6.75 8.75
N TYR A 142 -7.72 -6.56 9.53
CA TYR A 142 -7.64 -6.71 10.99
C TYR A 142 -7.58 -8.19 11.41
N VAL A 143 -6.56 -8.53 12.21
CA VAL A 143 -6.42 -9.84 12.85
C VAL A 143 -6.76 -9.69 14.33
N GLN A 144 -7.81 -10.38 14.78
CA GLN A 144 -8.27 -10.29 16.16
C GLN A 144 -7.15 -10.58 17.16
N GLY A 145 -6.93 -9.64 18.08
CA GLY A 145 -5.90 -9.73 19.12
C GLY A 145 -4.47 -9.44 18.65
N LYS A 146 -4.23 -9.25 17.34
CA LYS A 146 -2.91 -8.94 16.78
C LYS A 146 -2.83 -7.61 16.02
N GLY A 147 -3.97 -6.99 15.71
CA GLY A 147 -4.04 -5.70 15.00
C GLY A 147 -4.01 -5.84 13.48
N TRP A 148 -3.53 -4.81 12.78
CA TRP A 148 -3.61 -4.71 11.33
C TRP A 148 -2.48 -5.49 10.64
N ALA A 149 -2.82 -6.37 9.69
CA ALA A 149 -1.88 -6.96 8.75
C ALA A 149 -1.81 -6.12 7.47
N HIS A 150 -2.94 -5.88 6.80
CA HIS A 150 -3.10 -4.82 5.79
C HIS A 150 -2.07 -4.85 4.64
N SER A 151 -1.71 -6.02 4.15
CA SER A 151 -0.70 -6.15 3.08
C SER A 151 -1.01 -5.32 1.83
N ALA A 152 -2.17 -5.51 1.22
CA ALA A 152 -2.57 -4.75 0.03
C ALA A 152 -2.72 -3.25 0.32
N ALA A 153 -3.17 -2.92 1.53
CA ALA A 153 -3.42 -1.55 1.96
C ALA A 153 -2.10 -0.76 2.14
N HIS A 154 -1.12 -1.32 2.86
CA HIS A 154 0.18 -0.69 3.07
C HIS A 154 1.00 -0.64 1.78
N THR A 155 0.91 -1.67 0.93
CA THR A 155 1.55 -1.63 -0.39
C THR A 155 0.93 -0.55 -1.29
N ALA A 156 -0.38 -0.31 -1.20
CA ALA A 156 -1.04 0.73 -1.97
C ALA A 156 -0.51 2.14 -1.60
N ASP A 157 -0.31 2.40 -0.31
CA ASP A 157 0.22 3.69 0.15
C ASP A 157 1.68 3.90 -0.28
N LEU A 158 2.49 2.85 -0.21
CA LEU A 158 3.85 2.87 -0.77
C LEU A 158 3.86 3.15 -2.28
N LEU A 159 2.98 2.49 -3.05
CA LEU A 159 2.84 2.76 -4.50
C LEU A 159 2.34 4.17 -4.78
N MET A 160 1.48 4.72 -3.93
CA MET A 160 0.98 6.08 -4.01
C MET A 160 2.13 7.09 -3.89
N ILE A 161 3.03 6.91 -2.93
CA ILE A 161 4.21 7.76 -2.77
C ILE A 161 5.19 7.55 -3.93
N LEU A 162 5.46 6.31 -4.33
CA LEU A 162 6.33 6.02 -5.49
C LEU A 162 5.83 6.69 -6.78
N ALA A 163 4.53 6.63 -7.08
CA ALA A 163 3.94 7.27 -8.26
C ALA A 163 4.17 8.79 -8.33
N GLN A 164 4.47 9.43 -7.19
CA GLN A 164 4.77 10.86 -7.10
C GLN A 164 6.27 11.17 -7.26
N SER A 165 7.14 10.16 -7.27
CA SER A 165 8.58 10.36 -7.35
C SER A 165 9.03 11.05 -8.65
N ARG A 166 9.89 12.07 -8.49
CA ARG A 166 10.55 12.79 -9.59
C ARG A 166 11.40 11.91 -10.52
N TYR A 167 11.81 10.73 -10.04
CA TYR A 167 12.64 9.80 -10.79
C TYR A 167 11.83 8.81 -11.63
N LEU A 168 10.52 8.71 -11.43
CA LEU A 168 9.65 7.80 -12.16
C LEU A 168 8.91 8.53 -13.29
N GLY A 169 8.96 7.94 -14.49
CA GLY A 169 8.36 8.46 -15.71
C GLY A 169 7.21 7.59 -16.23
N VAL A 170 6.80 7.82 -17.48
CA VAL A 170 5.65 7.14 -18.13
C VAL A 170 5.68 5.63 -17.93
N ALA A 171 6.76 4.97 -18.35
CA ALA A 171 6.90 3.52 -18.27
C ALA A 171 6.78 2.98 -16.84
N ASP A 172 7.25 3.72 -15.84
CA ASP A 172 7.16 3.31 -14.44
C ASP A 172 5.73 3.44 -13.90
N LEU A 173 5.04 4.52 -14.26
CA LEU A 173 3.64 4.73 -13.88
C LEU A 173 2.73 3.69 -14.52
N GLU A 174 2.96 3.35 -15.80
CA GLU A 174 2.25 2.27 -16.47
C GLU A 174 2.47 0.92 -15.78
N ARG A 175 3.69 0.63 -15.32
CA ARG A 175 4.00 -0.58 -14.55
C ARG A 175 3.26 -0.61 -13.21
N ILE A 176 3.19 0.52 -12.50
CA ILE A 176 2.41 0.63 -11.25
C ILE A 176 0.93 0.32 -11.52
N LEU A 177 0.32 0.97 -12.52
CA LEU A 177 -1.09 0.75 -12.86
C LEU A 177 -1.35 -0.70 -13.26
N ASN A 178 -0.47 -1.29 -14.07
CA ASN A 178 -0.60 -2.67 -14.50
C ASN A 178 -0.49 -3.67 -13.34
N ALA A 179 0.44 -3.45 -12.40
CA ALA A 179 0.59 -4.31 -11.24
C ALA A 179 -0.60 -4.19 -10.27
N ILE A 180 -1.15 -2.99 -10.09
CA ILE A 180 -2.41 -2.79 -9.34
C ILE A 180 -3.54 -3.57 -10.02
N ALA A 181 -3.67 -3.49 -11.35
CA ALA A 181 -4.69 -4.24 -12.06
C ALA A 181 -4.54 -5.75 -11.92
N ASP A 182 -3.31 -6.26 -11.98
CA ASP A 182 -3.02 -7.69 -11.75
C ASP A 182 -3.39 -8.14 -10.35
N LYS A 183 -3.13 -7.29 -9.34
CA LYS A 183 -3.52 -7.59 -7.96
C LYS A 183 -5.04 -7.64 -7.80
N VAL A 184 -5.75 -6.65 -8.34
CA VAL A 184 -7.21 -6.52 -8.21
C VAL A 184 -7.94 -7.65 -8.94
N ARG A 185 -7.46 -8.08 -10.11
CA ARG A 185 -8.07 -9.15 -10.91
C ARG A 185 -7.75 -10.56 -10.41
N LYS A 186 -6.86 -10.70 -9.41
CA LYS A 186 -6.40 -11.99 -8.91
C LYS A 186 -7.58 -12.76 -8.32
N ARG A 187 -7.69 -14.04 -8.69
CA ARG A 187 -8.68 -14.98 -8.14
C ARG A 187 -8.27 -15.34 -6.72
N VAL A 188 -9.05 -14.87 -5.76
CA VAL A 188 -8.74 -14.95 -4.34
C VAL A 188 -9.88 -15.55 -3.55
N ALA A 189 -9.58 -16.17 -2.41
CA ALA A 189 -10.61 -16.80 -1.58
C ALA A 189 -11.57 -15.80 -0.93
N HIS A 190 -11.09 -14.57 -0.69
CA HIS A 190 -11.85 -13.52 -0.02
C HIS A 190 -11.64 -12.17 -0.70
N VAL A 191 -12.69 -11.35 -0.71
CA VAL A 191 -12.65 -9.96 -1.21
C VAL A 191 -11.86 -9.05 -0.27
N TYR A 192 -11.50 -7.86 -0.77
CA TYR A 192 -11.08 -6.75 0.07
C TYR A 192 -12.21 -6.33 1.02
N LEU A 193 -11.89 -6.06 2.28
CA LEU A 193 -12.88 -5.78 3.33
C LEU A 193 -12.67 -4.43 4.00
N TYR A 194 -11.45 -3.91 3.99
CA TYR A 194 -11.04 -2.75 4.76
C TYR A 194 -10.54 -1.62 3.86
N ARG A 195 -11.23 -1.42 2.73
CA ARG A 195 -10.99 -0.31 1.78
C ARG A 195 -9.62 -0.38 1.10
N GLU A 196 -9.08 -1.58 0.92
CA GLU A 196 -7.84 -1.78 0.17
C GLU A 196 -7.98 -1.30 -1.29
N ASP A 197 -9.17 -1.46 -1.87
CA ASP A 197 -9.55 -0.94 -3.19
C ASP A 197 -9.46 0.59 -3.25
N ASP A 198 -9.97 1.31 -2.25
CA ASP A 198 -9.87 2.77 -2.18
C ASP A 198 -8.42 3.25 -2.14
N ARG A 199 -7.56 2.58 -1.36
CA ARG A 199 -6.14 2.95 -1.25
C ARG A 199 -5.39 2.65 -2.56
N LEU A 200 -5.66 1.51 -3.20
CA LEU A 200 -5.09 1.19 -4.51
C LEU A 200 -5.53 2.19 -5.58
N VAL A 201 -6.80 2.61 -5.58
CA VAL A 201 -7.30 3.68 -6.45
C VAL A 201 -6.59 5.00 -6.17
N TYR A 202 -6.30 5.30 -4.90
CA TYR A 202 -5.61 6.53 -4.56
C TYR A 202 -4.20 6.59 -5.14
N ALA A 203 -3.48 5.45 -5.17
CA ALA A 203 -2.21 5.31 -5.88
C ALA A 203 -2.34 5.59 -7.39
N VAL A 204 -3.36 5.02 -8.04
CA VAL A 204 -3.66 5.33 -9.46
C VAL A 204 -3.95 6.81 -9.64
N ARG A 205 -4.73 7.42 -8.75
CA ARG A 205 -5.08 8.85 -8.82
C ARG A 205 -3.84 9.75 -8.74
N LYS A 206 -2.87 9.39 -7.89
CA LYS A 206 -1.58 10.09 -7.80
C LYS A 206 -0.73 9.91 -9.06
N ALA A 207 -0.72 8.73 -9.67
CA ALA A 207 -0.07 8.53 -10.97
C ALA A 207 -0.73 9.38 -12.08
N LEU A 208 -2.07 9.41 -12.15
CA LEU A 208 -2.80 10.24 -13.12
C LEU A 208 -2.53 11.73 -12.93
N LYS A 209 -2.36 12.19 -11.67
CA LYS A 209 -2.00 13.57 -11.34
C LYS A 209 -0.65 14.02 -11.87
N ARG A 210 0.20 13.10 -12.33
CA ARG A 210 1.47 13.44 -12.99
C ARG A 210 1.26 13.97 -14.40
N ASP A 211 0.07 13.83 -14.98
CA ASP A 211 -0.26 14.24 -16.36
C ASP A 211 0.73 13.66 -17.40
N LEU A 212 1.21 12.44 -17.15
CA LEU A 212 2.14 11.70 -18.00
C LEU A 212 1.49 10.54 -18.76
N LEU A 213 0.31 10.10 -18.35
CA LEU A 213 -0.38 8.94 -18.91
C LEU A 213 -1.46 9.38 -19.90
N GLU A 214 -1.55 8.67 -21.02
CA GLU A 214 -2.43 9.03 -22.14
C GLU A 214 -3.66 8.12 -22.24
N MET A 215 -4.73 8.64 -22.85
CA MET A 215 -6.00 7.90 -23.03
C MET A 215 -5.86 6.52 -23.70
N PRO A 216 -5.01 6.30 -24.73
CA PRO A 216 -4.85 4.97 -25.33
C PRO A 216 -4.37 3.93 -24.30
N PHE A 217 -3.41 4.29 -23.46
CA PHE A 217 -2.93 3.41 -22.39
C PHE A 217 -4.04 3.16 -21.36
N LEU A 218 -4.71 4.22 -20.88
CA LEU A 218 -5.73 4.10 -19.83
C LEU A 218 -6.94 3.28 -20.27
N THR A 219 -7.33 3.39 -21.55
CA THR A 219 -8.41 2.59 -22.13
C THR A 219 -8.02 1.11 -22.17
N ALA A 220 -6.85 0.79 -22.71
CA ALA A 220 -6.34 -0.58 -22.76
C ALA A 220 -6.12 -1.18 -21.36
N TRP A 221 -5.65 -0.37 -20.41
CA TRP A 221 -5.48 -0.76 -19.01
C TRP A 221 -6.82 -1.12 -18.35
N LEU A 222 -7.87 -0.32 -18.57
CA LEU A 222 -9.19 -0.57 -18.00
C LEU A 222 -9.88 -1.79 -18.64
N GLU A 223 -9.72 -1.97 -19.95
CA GLU A 223 -10.15 -3.18 -20.67
C GLU A 223 -9.48 -4.42 -20.09
N ARG A 224 -8.16 -4.37 -19.87
CA ARG A 224 -7.41 -5.48 -19.25
C ARG A 224 -7.83 -5.74 -17.79
N LEU A 225 -8.01 -4.69 -16.99
CA LEU A 225 -8.44 -4.78 -15.59
C LEU A 225 -9.78 -5.52 -15.48
N THR A 226 -10.69 -5.27 -16.42
CA THR A 226 -12.03 -5.85 -16.44
C THR A 226 -12.13 -7.15 -17.24
N ALA A 227 -11.11 -7.54 -18.00
CA ALA A 227 -11.07 -8.85 -18.61
C ALA A 227 -10.72 -9.92 -17.56
N LEU A 228 -11.61 -10.88 -17.29
CA LEU A 228 -11.29 -12.10 -16.54
C LEU A 228 -11.21 -13.28 -17.51
N GLU A 229 -10.02 -13.85 -17.67
CA GLU A 229 -9.79 -14.95 -18.61
C GLU A 229 -10.70 -16.15 -18.31
N GLY A 230 -11.28 -16.74 -19.35
CA GLY A 230 -12.15 -17.91 -19.24
C GLY A 230 -13.59 -17.60 -18.82
N LEU A 231 -13.97 -16.33 -18.69
CA LEU A 231 -15.37 -15.91 -18.53
C LEU A 231 -15.89 -15.30 -19.83
N SER A 232 -17.01 -15.84 -20.32
CA SER A 232 -17.67 -15.32 -21.53
C SER A 232 -18.55 -14.10 -21.23
N ASN A 233 -18.99 -13.97 -19.98
CA ASN A 233 -19.73 -12.84 -19.45
C ASN A 233 -19.62 -12.79 -17.91
N TRP A 234 -20.00 -11.66 -17.31
CA TRP A 234 -19.93 -11.46 -15.86
C TRP A 234 -20.92 -12.31 -15.05
N PHE A 235 -21.96 -12.86 -15.68
CA PHE A 235 -22.86 -13.80 -15.02
C PHE A 235 -22.14 -15.12 -14.69
N GLU A 236 -21.24 -15.60 -15.57
CA GLU A 236 -20.45 -16.81 -15.36
C GLU A 236 -19.49 -16.73 -14.16
N ALA A 237 -19.05 -15.53 -13.77
CA ALA A 237 -18.24 -15.32 -12.56
C ALA A 237 -18.95 -15.86 -11.30
N SER A 238 -20.28 -15.91 -11.30
CA SER A 238 -21.12 -16.30 -10.15
C SER A 238 -21.00 -17.78 -9.75
N PHE A 239 -20.35 -18.61 -10.59
CA PHE A 239 -20.31 -20.06 -10.40
C PHE A 239 -19.06 -20.58 -9.67
N LYS A 240 -18.07 -19.73 -9.39
CA LYS A 240 -16.88 -20.08 -8.60
C LYS A 240 -16.55 -18.96 -7.61
N GLU A 241 -16.39 -19.29 -6.33
CA GLU A 241 -16.18 -18.28 -5.27
C GLU A 241 -14.99 -17.36 -5.52
N THR A 242 -13.90 -17.88 -6.09
CA THR A 242 -12.71 -17.09 -6.40
C THR A 242 -12.90 -16.16 -7.61
N ASP A 243 -13.76 -16.53 -8.56
CA ASP A 243 -14.18 -15.67 -9.68
C ASP A 243 -15.13 -14.57 -9.18
N VAL A 244 -16.05 -14.91 -8.26
CA VAL A 244 -16.92 -13.94 -7.58
C VAL A 244 -16.09 -12.92 -6.83
N SER A 245 -15.10 -13.36 -6.06
CA SER A 245 -14.26 -12.45 -5.28
C SER A 245 -13.46 -11.51 -6.17
N ALA A 246 -12.84 -12.02 -7.24
CA ALA A 246 -12.16 -11.18 -8.22
C ALA A 246 -13.11 -10.18 -8.88
N SER A 247 -14.32 -10.62 -9.27
CA SER A 247 -15.34 -9.74 -9.88
C SER A 247 -15.78 -8.62 -8.94
N ASN A 248 -15.97 -8.92 -7.66
CA ASN A 248 -16.32 -7.93 -6.65
C ASN A 248 -15.18 -6.93 -6.45
N ASN A 249 -13.94 -7.38 -6.30
CA ASN A 249 -12.78 -6.50 -6.17
C ASN A 249 -12.64 -5.56 -7.38
N ILE A 250 -12.78 -6.08 -8.61
CA ILE A 250 -12.76 -5.26 -9.83
C ILE A 250 -13.87 -4.21 -9.81
N ARG A 251 -15.09 -4.62 -9.46
CA ARG A 251 -16.25 -3.71 -9.43
C ARG A 251 -16.09 -2.60 -8.41
N GLU A 252 -15.68 -2.92 -7.19
CA GLU A 252 -15.45 -1.92 -6.14
C GLU A 252 -14.29 -1.01 -6.51
N PHE A 253 -13.20 -1.54 -7.07
CA PHE A 253 -12.09 -0.74 -7.57
C PHE A 253 -12.52 0.27 -8.65
N VAL A 254 -13.28 -0.16 -9.67
CA VAL A 254 -13.74 0.76 -10.75
C VAL A 254 -14.74 1.78 -10.20
N ARG A 255 -15.62 1.41 -9.27
CA ARG A 255 -16.53 2.34 -8.58
C ARG A 255 -15.75 3.37 -7.78
N SER A 256 -14.78 2.92 -7.00
CA SER A 256 -13.90 3.80 -6.23
C SER A 256 -13.13 4.74 -7.14
N LEU A 257 -12.57 4.27 -8.26
CA LEU A 257 -11.90 5.11 -9.25
C LEU A 257 -12.82 6.20 -9.80
N TYR A 258 -14.05 5.85 -10.20
CA TYR A 258 -15.04 6.81 -10.66
C TYR A 258 -15.33 7.88 -9.60
N PHE A 259 -15.69 7.47 -8.38
CA PHE A 259 -16.10 8.41 -7.34
C PHE A 259 -14.94 9.25 -6.80
N GLN A 260 -13.74 8.67 -6.65
CA GLN A 260 -12.57 9.41 -6.23
C GLN A 260 -12.14 10.44 -7.27
N LEU A 261 -12.27 10.16 -8.57
CA LEU A 261 -12.03 11.17 -9.62
C LEU A 261 -13.14 12.23 -9.63
N LYS A 262 -14.41 11.82 -9.48
CA LYS A 262 -15.57 12.72 -9.53
C LYS A 262 -15.60 13.71 -8.38
N PHE A 263 -15.21 13.28 -7.18
CA PHE A 263 -15.27 14.09 -5.97
C PHE A 263 -13.91 14.62 -5.50
N ALA A 264 -12.84 14.41 -6.28
CA ALA A 264 -11.56 15.06 -6.01
C ALA A 264 -11.72 16.59 -6.09
N PRO A 265 -11.27 17.36 -5.07
CA PRO A 265 -11.26 18.83 -5.13
C PRO A 265 -10.50 19.35 -6.35
N GLU A 266 -9.41 18.65 -6.68
CA GLU A 266 -8.62 18.85 -7.87
C GLU A 266 -8.50 17.49 -8.57
N PRO A 267 -9.30 17.17 -9.58
CA PRO A 267 -9.14 15.93 -10.36
C PRO A 267 -7.89 16.00 -11.27
N PRO A 268 -7.31 14.85 -11.68
CA PRO A 268 -6.31 14.81 -12.76
C PRO A 268 -6.86 15.44 -14.05
N THR A 269 -6.00 16.04 -14.87
CA THR A 269 -6.42 16.73 -16.10
C THR A 269 -7.17 15.79 -17.05
N ILE A 270 -6.72 14.54 -17.13
CA ILE A 270 -7.30 13.50 -17.98
C ILE A 270 -8.68 12.99 -17.50
N ALA A 271 -9.14 13.37 -16.31
CA ALA A 271 -10.34 12.79 -15.70
C ALA A 271 -11.61 13.01 -16.55
N SER A 272 -11.75 14.17 -17.19
CA SER A 272 -12.91 14.47 -18.05
C SER A 272 -13.02 13.53 -19.24
N GLU A 273 -11.89 13.12 -19.81
CA GLU A 273 -11.82 12.17 -20.93
C GLU A 273 -12.01 10.73 -20.48
N LEU A 274 -11.63 10.42 -19.23
CA LEU A 274 -11.76 9.10 -18.65
C LEU A 274 -13.19 8.76 -18.18
N PHE A 275 -14.00 9.77 -17.78
CA PHE A 275 -15.35 9.54 -17.27
C PHE A 275 -16.25 8.73 -18.22
N PRO A 276 -16.36 9.04 -19.53
CA PRO A 276 -17.19 8.24 -20.44
C PRO A 276 -16.77 6.76 -20.50
N VAL A 277 -15.46 6.49 -20.47
CA VAL A 277 -14.91 5.12 -20.50
C VAL A 277 -15.25 4.39 -19.19
N LEU A 278 -15.11 5.06 -18.04
CA LEU A 278 -15.47 4.51 -16.73
C LEU A 278 -16.97 4.25 -16.62
N GLU A 279 -17.81 5.15 -17.10
CA GLU A 279 -19.27 5.00 -17.08
C GLU A 279 -19.72 3.81 -17.93
N GLU A 280 -19.16 3.64 -19.13
CA GLU A 280 -19.45 2.48 -19.97
C GLU A 280 -18.94 1.17 -19.33
N THR A 281 -17.75 1.20 -18.74
CA THR A 281 -17.20 0.07 -18.00
C THR A 281 -18.12 -0.32 -16.84
N LEU A 282 -18.58 0.64 -16.04
CA LEU A 282 -19.51 0.40 -14.92
C LEU A 282 -20.85 -0.16 -15.40
N ARG A 283 -21.39 0.32 -16.53
CA ARG A 283 -22.60 -0.24 -17.16
C ARG A 283 -22.40 -1.70 -17.54
N THR A 284 -21.27 -2.04 -18.13
CA THR A 284 -20.92 -3.41 -18.52
C THR A 284 -20.80 -4.32 -17.30
N LEU A 285 -20.05 -3.90 -16.27
CA LEU A 285 -19.86 -4.65 -15.02
C LEU A 285 -21.18 -4.88 -14.27
N GLY A 286 -22.11 -3.91 -14.33
CA GLY A 286 -23.41 -3.98 -13.67
C GLY A 286 -24.56 -4.33 -14.60
N SER A 287 -24.29 -4.82 -15.82
CA SER A 287 -25.30 -5.04 -16.86
C SER A 287 -26.52 -5.82 -16.37
N VAL A 288 -26.33 -6.88 -15.57
CA VAL A 288 -27.42 -7.66 -14.97
C VAL A 288 -28.39 -6.81 -14.12
N PHE A 289 -27.92 -5.73 -13.49
CA PHE A 289 -28.73 -4.86 -12.62
C PHE A 289 -29.19 -3.57 -13.31
N TYR A 290 -28.43 -3.06 -14.27
CA TYR A 290 -28.73 -1.78 -14.93
C TYR A 290 -29.50 -1.94 -16.24
N SER A 291 -29.55 -3.15 -16.81
CA SER A 291 -30.35 -3.46 -18.01
C SER A 291 -31.73 -4.07 -17.70
N MET A 292 -32.06 -4.30 -16.42
CA MET A 292 -33.41 -4.67 -16.01
C MET A 292 -34.31 -3.44 -16.02
N ALA A 293 -34.94 -3.19 -17.18
CA ALA A 293 -36.08 -2.32 -17.37
C ALA A 293 -37.34 -3.17 -17.57
#